data_AF-A0A3N4JHM1-F1
#
_entry.id   AF-A0A3N4JHM1-F1
#
_cell.length_a   1.000
_cell.length_b   1.000
_cell.length_c   1.000
_cell.angle_alpha   90.00
_cell.angle_beta   90.00
_cell.angle_gamma   90.00
#
_symmetry.space_group_name_H-M   'P 1'
#
loop_
_entity.id
_entity.type
_entity.pdbx_description
1 polymer ?
#
loop_
_entity_poly.entity_id
_entity_poly.type
_entity_poly.pdbx_seq_one_letter_code
_entity_poly.pdbx_strand_id
1 'polypeptide(L)' 'PENFCQYAQIDPSSFDLLVLKLQDHHIFHNHSYNMQMPVGHQLLITLYRLGHYRNGVTVKQVADWGGVSVGMVKLVIK' A
#
# COMPACT_ATOMS: atom_id res chain seq x y z
N PRO A 1 -1.25 16.26 1.50
CA PRO A 1 -0.42 16.02 2.71
C PRO A 1 -1.24 15.51 3.91
N GLU A 2 -2.29 16.25 4.33
CA GLU A 2 -3.09 15.92 5.51
C GLU A 2 -3.82 14.57 5.39
N ASN A 3 -4.40 14.28 4.23
CA ASN A 3 -5.04 12.99 3.96
C ASN A 3 -4.03 11.82 3.98
N PHE A 4 -2.78 12.04 3.57
CA PHE A 4 -1.76 10.99 3.52
C PHE A 4 -1.36 10.54 4.94
N CYS A 5 -1.19 11.51 5.85
CA CYS A 5 -0.93 11.23 7.26
C CYS A 5 -2.15 10.60 7.96
N GLN A 6 -3.38 10.99 7.61
CA GLN A 6 -4.58 10.37 8.20
C GLN A 6 -4.75 8.89 7.83
N TYR A 7 -4.32 8.51 6.62
CA TYR A 7 -4.53 7.17 6.08
C TYR A 7 -3.33 6.25 6.28
N ALA A 8 -2.13 6.71 5.95
CA ALA A 8 -0.91 5.91 6.10
C ALA A 8 -0.28 6.05 7.50
N GLN A 9 -0.74 7.01 8.32
CA GLN A 9 -0.20 7.31 9.66
C GLN A 9 1.32 7.52 9.68
N ILE A 10 1.87 8.00 8.55
CA ILE A 10 3.30 8.23 8.38
C ILE A 10 3.54 9.56 7.66
N ASP A 11 4.63 10.22 8.02
CA ASP A 11 5.11 11.41 7.30
C ASP A 11 5.51 11.06 5.85
N PRO A 12 5.13 11.87 4.84
CA PRO A 12 5.46 11.62 3.44
C PRO A 12 6.96 11.42 3.17
N SER A 13 7.84 12.17 3.84
CA SER A 13 9.30 12.05 3.67
C SER A 13 9.82 10.72 4.21
N SER A 14 9.23 10.24 5.31
CA SER A 14 9.53 8.92 5.87
C SER A 14 8.99 7.80 4.98
N PHE A 15 7.83 8.01 4.35
CA PHE A 15 7.26 7.08 3.37
C PHE A 15 8.16 6.95 2.13
N ASP A 16 8.61 8.06 1.54
CA ASP A 16 9.50 8.03 0.38
C ASP A 16 10.83 7.32 0.69
N LEU A 17 11.39 7.55 1.89
CA LEU A 17 12.59 6.83 2.35
C LEU A 17 12.34 5.32 2.49
N LEU A 18 11.17 4.93 3.01
CA LEU A 18 10.77 3.54 3.11
C LEU A 18 10.60 2.89 1.74
N VAL A 19 9.95 3.57 0.80
CA VAL A 19 9.81 3.09 -0.58
C VAL A 19 11.18 2.89 -1.20
N LEU A 20 12.10 3.84 -1.04
CA LEU A 20 13.45 3.75 -1.61
C LEU A 20 14.27 2.58 -1.00
N LYS A 21 14.08 2.29 0.29
CA LYS A 21 14.72 1.14 0.95
C LYS A 21 14.11 -0.20 0.56
N LEU A 22 12.80 -0.22 0.28
CA LEU A 22 12.04 -1.45 0.01
C LEU A 22 11.86 -1.72 -1.48
N GLN A 23 12.22 -0.78 -2.37
CA GLN A 23 12.05 -0.93 -3.82
C GLN A 23 12.75 -2.18 -4.36
N ASP A 24 13.89 -2.56 -3.77
CA ASP A 24 14.72 -3.69 -4.20
C ASP A 24 14.49 -4.94 -3.31
N HIS A 25 13.56 -4.86 -2.34
CA HIS A 25 13.37 -5.93 -1.38
C HIS A 25 12.43 -7.02 -1.91
N HIS A 26 12.93 -8.26 -1.97
CA HIS A 26 12.20 -9.41 -2.55
C HIS A 26 10.78 -9.63 -2.02
N ILE A 27 10.46 -9.20 -0.79
CA ILE A 27 9.10 -9.27 -0.19
C ILE A 27 8.06 -8.52 -1.04
N PHE A 28 8.44 -7.44 -1.72
CA PHE A 28 7.54 -6.65 -2.58
C PHE A 28 7.63 -7.04 -4.07
N HIS A 29 8.37 -8.11 -4.39
CA HIS A 29 8.53 -8.64 -5.74
C HIS A 29 7.94 -10.04 -5.83
N ASN A 30 6.95 -10.25 -6.71
CA ASN A 30 6.33 -11.56 -6.89
C ASN A 30 7.12 -12.49 -7.84
N HIS A 31 8.29 -12.05 -8.30
CA HIS A 31 9.18 -12.74 -9.26
C HIS A 31 8.48 -13.32 -10.50
N SER A 32 7.33 -12.75 -10.88
CA SER A 32 6.57 -13.15 -12.06
C SER A 32 7.02 -12.36 -13.28
N TYR A 33 6.80 -12.92 -14.46
CA TYR A 33 6.94 -12.21 -15.74
C TYR A 33 5.83 -11.19 -16.00
N ASN A 34 4.86 -11.08 -15.09
CA ASN A 34 3.74 -10.15 -15.21
C ASN A 34 4.05 -8.81 -14.56
N MET A 35 3.47 -7.75 -15.11
CA MET A 35 3.60 -6.40 -14.56
C MET A 35 2.99 -6.34 -13.15
N GLN A 36 3.83 -6.11 -12.15
CA GLN A 36 3.42 -5.95 -10.77
C GLN A 36 3.18 -4.48 -10.44
N MET A 37 2.26 -4.22 -9.52
CA MET A 37 2.01 -2.87 -9.01
C MET A 37 3.28 -2.27 -8.37
N PRO A 38 3.55 -0.96 -8.51
CA PRO A 38 4.74 -0.36 -7.91
C PRO A 38 4.82 -0.55 -6.39
N VAL A 39 6.03 -0.74 -5.86
CA VAL A 39 6.28 -1.00 -4.42
C VAL A 39 5.66 0.08 -3.52
N GLY A 40 5.72 1.35 -3.93
CA GLY A 40 5.07 2.43 -3.19
C GLY A 40 3.56 2.24 -3.01
N HIS A 41 2.85 1.80 -4.07
CA HIS A 41 1.41 1.55 -3.97
C HIS A 41 1.11 0.32 -3.09
N GLN A 42 1.92 -0.74 -3.19
CA GLN A 42 1.79 -1.91 -2.31
C GLN A 42 1.98 -1.54 -0.84
N LEU A 43 3.04 -0.78 -0.54
CA LEU A 43 3.37 -0.33 0.82
C LEU A 43 2.27 0.57 1.38
N LEU A 44 1.75 1.48 0.57
CA LEU A 44 0.70 2.40 0.97
C LEU A 44 -0.60 1.68 1.34
N ILE A 45 -1.00 0.68 0.54
CA ILE A 45 -2.14 -0.20 0.82
C ILE A 45 -1.95 -0.99 2.11
N THR A 46 -0.74 -1.50 2.34
CA THR A 46 -0.39 -2.23 3.56
C THR A 46 -0.46 -1.33 4.78
N LEU A 47 0.12 -0.13 4.74
CA LEU A 47 0.10 0.84 5.83
C LEU A 47 -1.33 1.30 6.14
N TYR A 48 -2.13 1.59 5.11
CA TYR A 48 -3.53 1.95 5.28
C TYR A 48 -4.30 0.85 6.02
N ARG A 49 -4.10 -0.42 5.69
CA ARG A 49 -4.75 -1.54 6.40
C ARG A 49 -4.26 -1.70 7.83
N LEU A 50 -2.96 -1.55 8.08
CA LEU A 50 -2.37 -1.64 9.42
C LEU A 50 -2.85 -0.50 10.33
N GLY A 51 -2.92 0.73 9.80
CA GLY A 51 -3.42 1.89 10.53
C GLY A 51 -4.92 1.80 10.87
N HIS A 52 -5.68 1.00 10.12
CA HIS A 52 -7.12 0.82 10.31
C HIS A 52 -7.53 -0.52 10.94
N TYR A 53 -6.60 -1.25 11.59
CA TYR A 53 -6.87 -2.52 12.30
C TYR A 53 -7.75 -2.39 13.57
N ARG A 54 -8.58 -1.34 13.62
CA ARG A 54 -9.70 -1.16 14.55
C ARG A 54 -11.01 -1.23 13.73
N ASN A 55 -11.24 -2.39 13.10
CA ASN A 55 -12.52 -2.88 12.53
C ASN A 55 -13.31 -2.05 11.50
N GLY A 56 -12.79 -0.93 10.96
CA GLY A 56 -13.61 0.00 10.16
C GLY A 56 -13.39 0.04 8.65
N VAL A 57 -12.29 -0.51 8.13
CA VAL A 57 -11.89 -0.31 6.72
C VAL A 57 -12.15 -1.54 5.87
N THR A 58 -13.02 -1.34 4.88
CA THR A 58 -13.34 -2.32 3.84
C THR A 58 -12.29 -2.31 2.74
N VAL A 59 -12.08 -3.46 2.08
CA VAL A 59 -11.21 -3.59 0.90
C VAL A 59 -11.58 -2.60 -0.21
N LYS A 60 -12.87 -2.21 -0.27
CA LYS A 60 -13.38 -1.20 -1.19
C LYS A 60 -12.85 0.21 -0.88
N GLN A 61 -12.84 0.62 0.39
CA GLN A 61 -12.28 1.92 0.78
C GLN A 61 -10.78 2.01 0.47
N VAL A 62 -10.05 0.91 0.63
CA VAL A 62 -8.63 0.80 0.23
C VAL A 62 -8.47 0.97 -1.28
N ALA A 63 -9.36 0.37 -2.06
CA ALA A 63 -9.35 0.39 -3.52
C ALA A 63 -9.68 1.78 -4.06
N ASP A 64 -10.76 2.39 -3.56
CA ASP A 64 -11.22 3.72 -3.93
C ASP A 64 -10.16 4.78 -3.59
N TRP A 65 -9.48 4.65 -2.44
CA TRP A 65 -8.40 5.56 -2.06
C TRP A 65 -7.10 5.33 -2.84
N GLY A 66 -6.71 4.07 -3.02
CA GLY A 66 -5.51 3.71 -3.76
C GLY A 66 -5.62 3.90 -5.28
N GLY A 67 -6.79 4.28 -5.81
CA GLY A 67 -7.04 4.38 -7.25
C GLY A 67 -6.91 3.03 -7.97
N VAL A 68 -7.10 1.92 -7.27
CA VAL A 68 -6.87 0.56 -7.76
C VAL A 68 -8.15 -0.26 -7.67
N SER A 69 -8.25 -1.33 -8.46
CA SER A 69 -9.42 -2.22 -8.35
C SER A 69 -9.41 -3.01 -7.04
N VAL A 70 -10.59 -3.33 -6.51
CA VAL A 70 -10.74 -4.21 -5.32
C VAL A 70 -10.01 -5.54 -5.49
N GLY A 71 -9.94 -6.04 -6.73
CA GLY A 71 -9.17 -7.25 -7.08
C GLY A 71 -7.67 -7.09 -6.89
N MET A 72 -7.08 -5.96 -7.28
CA MET A 72 -5.67 -5.65 -7.00
C MET A 72 -5.40 -5.57 -5.51
N VAL A 73 -6.29 -4.91 -4.76
CA VAL A 73 -6.13 -4.86 -3.30
C VAL A 73 -6.13 -6.28 -2.72
N LYS A 74 -6.95 -7.21 -3.25
CA LYS A 74 -6.99 -8.62 -2.84
C LYS A 74 -5.71 -9.42 -3.16
N LEU A 75 -4.98 -9.04 -4.21
CA LEU A 75 -3.75 -9.71 -4.62
C LEU A 75 -2.54 -9.28 -3.76
N VAL A 76 -2.54 -8.05 -3.25
CA VAL A 76 -1.50 -7.56 -2.33
C VAL A 76 -1.62 -8.20 -0.93
N ILE A 77 -2.80 -8.71 -0.57
CA ILE A 77 -3.04 -9.31 0.76
C ILE A 77 -2.69 -10.79 0.87
N LYS A 78 -2.37 -11.46 -0.24
CA LYS A 78 -2.18 -12.92 -0.28
C LYS A 78 -0.71 -13.27 -0.40
#